data_AF-A0A090S411-F1
#
_entry.id   AF-A0A090S411-F1
#
_cell.length_a   1.000
_cell.length_b   1.000
_cell.length_c   1.000
_cell.angle_alpha   90.00
_cell.angle_beta   90.00
_cell.angle_gamma   90.00
#
_symmetry.space_group_name_H-M   'P 1'
#
loop_
_entity.id
_entity.type
_entity.pdbx_description
1 polymer ?
#
loop_
_entity_poly.entity_id
_entity_poly.type
_entity_poly.pdbx_seq_one_letter_code
_entity_poly.pdbx_strand_id
1 'polypeptide(L)'
;MWQLVGFYLGWIGGEGKGRALGVGELKFTGQVLPTAKKVTYELHMKRVVNRKLVMGIADGRVLVDGKEIYVAKDLKVGLFKDTSAF
;
A
#
# COMPACT_ATOMS: atom_id res chain seq x y z
N MET A 1 -0.67 -4.65 -0.49
CA MET A 1 -0.48 -3.28 -1.02
C MET A 1 0.05 -2.31 0.04
N TRP A 2 -0.61 -2.12 1.20
CA TRP A 2 -0.08 -1.24 2.26
C TRP A 2 1.36 -1.57 2.68
N GLN A 3 1.71 -2.86 2.77
CA GLN A 3 3.09 -3.27 3.05
C GLN A 3 4.10 -2.68 2.06
N LEU A 4 3.78 -2.64 0.76
CA LEU A 4 4.66 -2.09 -0.28
C LEU A 4 4.75 -0.56 -0.21
N VAL A 5 3.65 0.12 0.12
CA VAL A 5 3.70 1.57 0.40
C VAL A 5 4.60 1.86 1.60
N GLY A 6 4.46 1.10 2.70
CA GLY A 6 5.31 1.25 3.89
C GLY A 6 6.78 0.93 3.62
N PHE A 7 7.05 -0.14 2.86
CA PHE A 7 8.40 -0.47 2.40
C PHE A 7 8.99 0.67 1.59
N TYR A 8 8.23 1.23 0.63
CA TYR A 8 8.68 2.36 -0.18
C TYR A 8 9.05 3.58 0.68
N LEU A 9 8.25 3.90 1.70
CA LEU A 9 8.56 4.99 2.64
C LEU A 9 9.88 4.77 3.38
N GLY A 10 10.14 3.53 3.84
CA GLY A 10 11.43 3.18 4.42
C GLY A 10 12.58 3.23 3.41
N TRP A 11 12.33 2.76 2.18
CA TRP A 11 13.30 2.73 1.09
C TRP A 11 13.78 4.13 0.67
N ILE A 12 12.91 5.13 0.70
CA ILE A 12 13.29 6.53 0.44
C ILE A 12 13.87 7.26 1.67
N GLY A 13 14.22 6.53 2.74
CA GLY A 13 14.87 7.08 3.94
C GLY A 13 13.90 7.55 5.04
N GLY A 14 12.62 7.22 4.96
CA GLY A 14 11.67 7.49 6.03
C GLY A 14 11.97 6.66 7.28
N GLU A 15 12.02 7.30 8.44
CA GLU A 15 12.24 6.63 9.73
C GLU A 15 10.93 6.37 10.47
N GLY A 16 10.88 5.26 11.22
CA GLY A 16 9.79 4.92 12.12
C GLY A 16 9.11 3.59 11.77
N LYS A 17 8.14 3.21 12.59
CA LYS A 17 7.36 1.98 12.47
C LYS A 17 6.15 2.23 11.57
N GLY A 18 5.98 1.41 10.53
CA GLY A 18 4.87 1.53 9.59
C GLY A 18 3.52 1.19 10.19
N ARG A 19 2.49 1.98 9.87
CA ARG A 19 1.07 1.71 10.17
C ARG A 19 0.23 2.03 8.95
N ALA A 20 -0.59 1.07 8.53
CA ALA A 20 -1.64 1.31 7.54
C ALA A 20 -2.71 2.21 8.17
N LEU A 21 -3.08 3.28 7.48
CA LEU A 21 -4.04 4.27 7.95
C LEU A 21 -5.40 4.16 7.24
N GLY A 22 -5.53 3.21 6.31
CA GLY A 22 -6.75 2.94 5.57
C GLY A 22 -6.59 3.07 4.06
N VAL A 23 -7.71 3.00 3.37
CA VAL A 23 -7.87 3.10 1.92
C VAL A 23 -9.14 3.92 1.64
N GLY A 24 -9.15 4.70 0.56
CA GLY A 24 -10.34 5.43 0.15
C GLY A 24 -11.38 4.49 -0.47
N GLU A 25 -11.04 3.90 -1.61
CA GLU A 25 -11.91 2.96 -2.32
C GLU A 25 -11.18 1.64 -2.54
N LEU A 26 -11.89 0.53 -2.35
CA LEU A 26 -11.38 -0.81 -2.61
C LEU A 26 -12.43 -1.62 -3.36
N LYS A 27 -12.08 -2.10 -4.55
CA LYS A 27 -12.94 -2.94 -5.39
C LYS A 27 -12.35 -4.32 -5.55
N PHE A 28 -13.20 -5.33 -5.34
CA PHE A 28 -12.89 -6.74 -5.62
C PHE A 28 -13.79 -7.21 -6.76
N THR A 29 -13.19 -7.57 -7.90
CA THR A 29 -13.93 -7.96 -9.13
C THR A 29 -13.55 -9.35 -9.63
N GLY A 30 -12.64 -10.02 -8.93
CA GLY A 30 -12.19 -11.38 -9.20
C GLY A 30 -11.64 -12.04 -7.95
N GLN A 31 -10.93 -13.15 -8.13
CA GLN A 31 -10.39 -13.95 -7.04
C GLN A 31 -9.08 -14.61 -7.44
N VAL A 32 -8.30 -15.04 -6.45
CA VAL A 32 -7.11 -15.88 -6.65
C VAL A 32 -7.49 -17.31 -6.31
N LEU A 33 -7.48 -18.21 -7.32
CA LEU A 33 -7.75 -19.63 -7.11
C LEU A 33 -6.44 -20.39 -6.77
N PRO A 34 -6.52 -21.57 -6.12
CA PRO A 34 -5.35 -22.39 -5.84
C PRO A 34 -4.53 -22.81 -7.08
N THR A 35 -5.13 -22.74 -8.27
CA THR A 35 -4.49 -23.05 -9.56
C THR A 35 -3.67 -21.89 -10.13
N ALA A 36 -3.82 -20.68 -9.59
CA ALA A 36 -3.12 -19.48 -10.05
C ALA A 36 -1.60 -19.62 -9.88
N LYS A 37 -0.82 -18.96 -10.73
CA LYS A 37 0.64 -19.08 -10.73
C LYS A 37 1.35 -17.87 -10.14
N LYS A 38 0.85 -16.67 -10.40
CA LYS A 38 1.49 -15.43 -9.94
C LYS A 38 0.47 -14.36 -9.63
N VAL A 39 0.63 -13.73 -8.46
CA VAL A 39 -0.04 -12.48 -8.12
C VAL A 39 0.96 -11.34 -8.30
N THR A 40 0.57 -10.31 -9.05
CA THR A 40 1.37 -9.11 -9.27
C THR A 40 0.70 -7.94 -8.59
N TYR A 41 1.47 -7.20 -7.79
CA TYR A 41 1.05 -5.97 -7.15
C TYR A 41 1.71 -4.80 -7.88
N GLU A 42 0.90 -3.87 -8.35
CA GLU A 42 1.40 -2.64 -8.97
C GLU A 42 0.91 -1.46 -8.14
N LEU A 43 1.81 -0.54 -7.83
CA LEU A 43 1.50 0.66 -7.05
C LEU A 43 1.96 1.91 -7.79
N HIS A 44 1.15 2.95 -7.71
CA HIS A 44 1.49 4.28 -8.16
C HIS A 44 1.42 5.24 -6.98
N MET A 45 2.59 5.73 -6.54
CA MET A 45 2.68 6.71 -5.46
C MET A 45 2.09 8.04 -5.93
N LYS A 46 0.96 8.45 -5.34
CA LYS A 46 0.30 9.73 -5.65
C LYS A 46 0.92 10.89 -4.91
N ARG A 47 1.28 10.67 -3.64
CA ARG A 47 1.85 11.70 -2.77
C ARG A 47 2.71 11.09 -1.68
N VAL A 48 3.84 11.72 -1.42
CA VAL A 48 4.68 11.46 -0.24
C VAL A 48 4.75 12.74 0.57
N VAL A 49 4.48 12.64 1.87
CA VAL A 49 4.63 13.73 2.83
C VAL A 49 5.76 13.37 3.75
N ASN A 50 6.84 14.16 3.74
CA ASN A 50 7.99 13.98 4.62
C ASN A 50 8.16 15.22 5.51
N ARG A 51 7.39 15.27 6.61
CA ARG A 51 7.44 16.36 7.61
C ARG A 51 7.49 15.75 9.01
N LYS A 52 6.81 16.35 10.01
CA LYS A 52 6.68 15.77 11.36
C LYS A 52 6.11 14.35 11.34
N LEU A 53 5.22 14.05 10.39
CA LEU A 53 4.72 12.71 10.09
C LEU A 53 5.16 12.34 8.68
N VAL A 54 5.79 11.17 8.52
CA VAL A 54 6.07 10.58 7.21
C VAL A 54 4.84 9.79 6.77
N MET A 55 4.28 10.11 5.60
CA MET A 55 3.10 9.43 5.06
C MET A 55 3.18 9.26 3.55
N GLY A 56 2.76 8.08 3.08
CA GLY A 56 2.59 7.76 1.67
C GLY A 56 1.12 7.58 1.32
N ILE A 57 0.72 8.13 0.17
CA ILE A 57 -0.59 7.91 -0.45
C ILE A 57 -0.34 7.30 -1.83
N ALA A 58 -0.97 6.16 -2.12
CA ALA A 58 -0.80 5.46 -3.38
C ALA A 58 -2.13 4.89 -3.90
N ASP A 59 -2.23 4.79 -5.21
CA ASP A 59 -3.18 3.88 -5.84
C ASP A 59 -2.48 2.54 -6.09
N GLY A 60 -3.24 1.46 -6.12
CA GLY A 60 -2.69 0.14 -6.40
C GLY A 60 -3.68 -0.76 -7.12
N ARG A 61 -3.14 -1.73 -7.83
CA ARG A 61 -3.91 -2.82 -8.43
C ARG A 61 -3.25 -4.15 -8.18
N VAL A 62 -4.08 -5.18 -8.14
CA VAL A 62 -3.65 -6.57 -8.01
C VAL A 62 -4.09 -7.32 -9.25
N LEU A 63 -3.14 -8.01 -9.86
CA LEU A 63 -3.35 -8.87 -10.99
C LEU A 63 -3.08 -10.31 -10.58
N VAL A 64 -3.87 -11.25 -11.09
CA VAL A 64 -3.59 -12.69 -11.02
C VAL A 64 -3.36 -13.19 -12.44
N ASP A 65 -2.19 -13.76 -12.69
CA ASP A 65 -1.78 -14.27 -14.01
C ASP A 65 -2.03 -13.26 -15.16
N GLY A 66 -1.80 -11.97 -14.88
CA GLY A 66 -1.95 -10.86 -15.83
C GLY A 66 -3.36 -10.24 -15.90
N LYS A 67 -4.37 -10.79 -15.21
CA LYS A 67 -5.72 -10.22 -15.13
C LYS A 67 -5.90 -9.37 -13.88
N GLU A 68 -6.30 -8.11 -14.03
CA GLU A 68 -6.66 -7.25 -12.91
C GLU A 68 -7.89 -7.79 -12.16
N ILE A 69 -7.79 -7.89 -10.84
CA ILE A 69 -8.86 -8.40 -9.97
C ILE A 69 -9.21 -7.42 -8.86
N TYR A 70 -8.24 -6.68 -8.33
CA TYR A 70 -8.45 -5.70 -7.26
C TYR A 70 -7.92 -4.33 -7.64
N VAL A 71 -8.65 -3.28 -7.26
CA VAL A 71 -8.24 -1.88 -7.41
C VAL A 71 -8.39 -1.19 -6.06
N ALA A 72 -7.35 -0.51 -5.61
CA ALA A 72 -7.34 0.31 -4.42
C ALA A 72 -6.99 1.76 -4.78
N LYS A 73 -7.80 2.70 -4.31
CA LYS A 73 -7.57 4.14 -4.44
C LYS A 73 -7.25 4.75 -3.09
N ASP A 74 -6.27 5.63 -3.07
CA ASP A 74 -5.85 6.36 -1.86
C ASP A 74 -5.48 5.44 -0.67
N LEU A 75 -4.68 4.41 -0.90
CA LEU A 75 -3.99 3.66 0.16
C LEU A 75 -3.12 4.61 0.96
N LYS A 76 -3.28 4.62 2.30
CA LYS A 76 -2.49 5.47 3.20
C LYS A 76 -1.65 4.64 4.15
N VAL A 77 -0.36 4.98 4.27
CA VAL A 77 0.56 4.42 5.26
C VAL A 77 1.36 5.54 5.89
N GLY A 78 1.49 5.53 7.21
CA GLY A 78 2.36 6.44 7.95
C GLY A 78 3.51 5.71 8.63
N LEU A 79 4.63 6.41 8.88
CA LEU A 79 5.70 5.96 9.75
C LEU A 79 5.67 6.76 11.06
N PHE A 80 5.77 6.05 12.19
CA PHE A 80 5.65 6.63 13.51
C PHE A 80 6.85 6.23 14.38
N LYS A 81 7.49 7.20 15.04
CA LYS A 81 8.62 6.93 15.94
C LYS A 81 8.16 6.21 17.21
N ASP A 82 7.05 6.65 17.77
CA ASP A 82 6.34 5.99 18.86
C ASP A 82 4.95 5.51 18.39
N THR A 83 4.59 4.30 18.79
CA THR A 83 3.33 3.65 18.43
C THR A 83 2.50 3.30 19.67
N SER A 84 2.85 3.81 20.85
CA SER A 84 2.15 3.56 22.12
C SER A 84 0.70 4.08 22.15
N ALA A 85 0.39 5.07 21.32
CA ALA A 85 -0.93 5.73 21.25
C ALA A 85 -1.89 5.13 20.18
N PHE A 86 -1.52 4.02 19.55
CA PHE A 86 -2.36 3.26 18.62
C PHE A 86 -2.91 2.01 19.31
#